data_AF-A0A3N9NYU2-F1
#
_entry.id   AF-A0A3N9NYU2-F1
#
_cell.length_a   1.000
_cell.length_b   1.000
_cell.length_c   1.000
_cell.angle_alpha   90.00
_cell.angle_beta   90.00
_cell.angle_gamma   90.00
#
_symmetry.space_group_name_H-M   'P 1'
#
loop_
_entity.id
_entity.type
_entity.pdbx_description
1 polymer ?
#
loop_
_entity_poly.entity_id
_entity_poly.type
_entity_poly.pdbx_seq_one_letter_code
_entity_poly.pdbx_strand_id
1 'polypeptide(L)'
;MRRKMLINRLPLYLFFILFSAVSGHGCSVPVFRYALERWRADFYTVIVSTRGTLEDEAVALLQEHAIDHDSLSNYTVRTIDLSTPAGARYAEENDITTTPWLALYYPSHANVRGLVWQGPLNETNVKRLIHSPARTAVAEKLLAGEVAMWLFIESGDPKKDDRARKIVQQTLERAAKELKIPSTGVDIDGNAIEVTDFVDYVVHFDVIDIARDDSTEMILLSALLGSEPDLPFYDEPMVFPVFGRGRALHAIIGDGITEKTVFDGCRSITAWCSCEIKAQNPGIDLLISADWS
;
A
#
# COMPACT_ATOMS: atom_id res chain seq x y z
N MET A 1 -57.05 23.43 -61.20
CA MET A 1 -56.84 23.17 -59.75
C MET A 1 -55.39 22.79 -59.51
N ARG A 2 -54.56 23.71 -59.02
CA ARG A 2 -53.19 23.43 -58.55
C ARG A 2 -53.09 23.91 -57.10
N ARG A 3 -53.17 22.98 -56.15
CA ARG A 3 -52.99 23.26 -54.71
C ARG A 3 -51.49 23.33 -54.40
N LYS A 4 -51.09 24.44 -53.77
CA LYS A 4 -49.73 24.74 -53.34
C LYS A 4 -49.28 23.75 -52.25
N MET A 5 -48.10 23.15 -52.43
CA MET A 5 -47.38 22.37 -51.42
C MET A 5 -46.88 23.30 -50.30
N LEU A 6 -47.21 22.95 -49.06
CA LEU A 6 -46.62 23.53 -47.86
C LEU A 6 -45.21 22.98 -47.68
N ILE A 7 -44.24 23.88 -47.57
CA ILE A 7 -42.85 23.61 -47.19
C ILE A 7 -42.80 23.50 -45.68
N ASN A 8 -42.62 22.29 -45.15
CA ASN A 8 -42.35 22.06 -43.73
C ASN A 8 -40.92 22.51 -43.42
N ARG A 9 -40.78 23.57 -42.62
CA ARG A 9 -39.49 23.98 -42.04
C ARG A 9 -39.24 23.11 -40.81
N LEU A 10 -38.26 22.21 -40.91
CA LEU A 10 -37.73 21.43 -39.80
C LEU A 10 -36.84 22.36 -38.93
N PRO A 11 -37.05 22.50 -37.61
CA PRO A 11 -36.17 23.30 -36.78
C PRO A 11 -34.88 22.51 -36.49
N LEU A 12 -33.73 23.14 -36.78
CA LEU A 12 -32.40 22.66 -36.46
C LEU A 12 -32.20 22.77 -34.94
N TYR A 13 -32.37 21.67 -34.20
CA TYR A 13 -32.04 21.62 -32.78
C TYR A 13 -30.52 21.60 -32.62
N LEU A 14 -29.93 22.73 -32.22
CA LEU A 14 -28.55 22.81 -31.73
C LEU A 14 -28.49 22.05 -30.41
N PHE A 15 -27.84 20.88 -30.40
CA PHE A 15 -27.54 20.13 -29.19
C PHE A 15 -26.33 20.79 -28.52
N PHE A 16 -26.56 21.73 -27.61
CA PHE A 16 -25.52 22.27 -26.73
C PHE A 16 -25.12 21.17 -25.75
N ILE A 17 -24.02 20.48 -26.03
CA ILE A 17 -23.36 19.62 -25.04
C ILE A 17 -22.73 20.58 -24.02
N LEU A 18 -23.43 20.77 -22.90
CA LEU A 18 -22.85 21.34 -21.68
C LEU A 18 -21.76 20.38 -21.20
N PHE A 19 -20.52 20.62 -21.62
CA PHE A 19 -19.35 20.12 -20.91
C PHE A 19 -19.41 20.75 -19.52
N SER A 20 -19.93 19.99 -18.57
CA SER A 20 -19.81 20.33 -17.16
C SER A 20 -18.32 20.29 -16.85
N ALA A 21 -17.70 21.46 -16.75
CA ALA A 21 -16.37 21.58 -16.20
C ALA A 21 -16.46 21.03 -14.78
N VAL A 22 -15.97 19.80 -14.58
CA VAL A 22 -15.69 19.29 -13.25
C VAL A 22 -14.67 20.25 -12.68
N SER A 23 -15.14 21.13 -11.79
CA SER A 23 -14.26 22.03 -11.06
C SER A 23 -13.42 21.13 -10.17
N GLY A 24 -12.12 21.06 -10.45
CA GLY A 24 -11.17 20.40 -9.57
C GLY A 24 -11.18 21.14 -8.25
N HIS A 25 -11.86 20.60 -7.26
CA HIS A 25 -11.77 21.11 -5.90
C HIS A 25 -10.36 20.85 -5.42
N GLY A 26 -9.58 21.91 -5.19
CA GLY A 26 -8.30 21.78 -4.49
C GLY A 26 -8.49 21.06 -3.17
N CYS A 27 -7.53 20.20 -2.83
CA CYS A 27 -7.72 19.24 -1.77
C CYS A 27 -7.53 19.88 -0.39
N SER A 28 -8.62 20.10 0.34
CA SER A 28 -8.61 20.50 1.75
C SER A 28 -8.34 19.32 2.71
N VAL A 29 -7.89 18.17 2.21
CA VAL A 29 -7.72 16.94 2.99
C VAL A 29 -6.23 16.66 3.21
N PRO A 30 -5.78 16.42 4.45
CA PRO A 30 -4.40 16.04 4.72
C PRO A 30 -4.02 14.75 3.99
N VAL A 31 -2.74 14.59 3.62
CA VAL A 31 -2.32 13.45 2.78
C VAL A 31 -2.65 12.09 3.42
N PHE A 32 -2.49 11.95 4.74
CA PHE A 32 -2.80 10.70 5.42
C PHE A 32 -4.27 10.31 5.30
N ARG A 33 -5.16 11.29 5.43
CA ARG A 33 -6.61 11.09 5.36
C ARG A 33 -7.06 10.86 3.93
N TYR A 34 -6.52 11.62 2.98
CA TYR A 34 -6.79 11.41 1.57
C TYR A 34 -6.35 10.01 1.14
N ALA A 35 -5.16 9.56 1.56
CA ALA A 35 -4.66 8.23 1.28
C ALA A 35 -5.57 7.14 1.86
N LEU A 36 -6.07 7.32 3.08
CA LEU A 36 -7.00 6.38 3.71
C LEU A 36 -8.34 6.30 2.95
N GLU A 37 -8.87 7.44 2.53
CA GLU A 37 -10.20 7.51 1.91
C GLU A 37 -10.21 7.18 0.42
N ARG A 38 -9.13 7.52 -0.31
CA ARG A 38 -9.16 7.58 -1.78
C ARG A 38 -8.08 6.78 -2.48
N TRP A 39 -6.94 6.50 -1.85
CA TRP A 39 -5.91 5.70 -2.52
C TRP A 39 -6.28 4.23 -2.48
N ARG A 40 -6.69 3.68 -3.62
CA ARG A 40 -6.82 2.24 -3.80
C ARG A 40 -5.44 1.60 -3.61
N ALA A 41 -5.38 0.52 -2.85
CA ALA A 41 -4.15 -0.25 -2.69
C ALA A 41 -3.72 -0.86 -4.02
N ASP A 42 -2.42 -0.89 -4.29
CA ASP A 42 -1.87 -1.58 -5.46
C ASP A 42 -1.98 -3.10 -5.28
N PHE A 43 -2.20 -3.83 -6.39
CA PHE A 43 -2.49 -5.26 -6.32
C PHE A 43 -1.25 -6.10 -6.51
N TYR A 44 -0.92 -6.91 -5.50
CA TYR A 44 0.07 -7.96 -5.63
C TYR A 44 -0.42 -9.04 -6.59
N THR A 45 0.52 -9.78 -7.17
CA THR A 45 0.20 -10.96 -7.98
C THR A 45 0.70 -12.21 -7.29
N VAL A 46 -0.20 -13.13 -6.99
CA VAL A 46 0.10 -14.47 -6.50
C VAL A 46 0.10 -15.42 -7.69
N ILE A 47 1.20 -16.16 -7.88
CA ILE A 47 1.33 -17.19 -8.90
C ILE A 47 1.37 -18.56 -8.22
N VAL A 48 0.44 -19.42 -8.59
CA VAL A 48 0.41 -20.85 -8.22
C VAL A 48 0.91 -21.67 -9.41
N SER A 49 2.01 -22.39 -9.23
CA SER A 49 2.58 -23.24 -10.26
C SER A 49 2.36 -24.72 -9.93
N THR A 50 1.79 -25.46 -10.87
CA THR A 50 1.42 -26.88 -10.73
C THR A 50 1.73 -27.67 -12.00
N ARG A 51 1.78 -29.00 -11.95
CA ARG A 51 1.76 -29.87 -13.14
C ARG A 51 0.38 -30.51 -13.24
N GLY A 52 -0.43 -30.06 -14.19
CA GLY A 52 -1.83 -30.48 -14.35
C GLY A 52 -2.80 -29.76 -13.42
N THR A 53 -4.06 -30.21 -13.40
CA THR A 53 -5.13 -29.61 -12.58
C THR A 53 -4.90 -29.89 -11.10
N LEU A 54 -4.94 -28.83 -10.29
CA LEU A 54 -4.78 -28.90 -8.85
C LEU A 54 -6.10 -28.51 -8.18
N GLU A 55 -6.83 -29.49 -7.68
CA GLU A 55 -7.92 -29.30 -6.71
C GLU A 55 -7.29 -29.40 -5.31
N ASP A 56 -6.97 -28.25 -4.73
CA ASP A 56 -6.27 -28.16 -3.46
C ASP A 56 -6.95 -27.08 -2.61
N GLU A 57 -7.29 -27.43 -1.36
CA GLU A 57 -7.95 -26.54 -0.42
C GLU A 57 -7.16 -25.25 -0.18
N ALA A 58 -5.83 -25.30 -0.27
CA ALA A 58 -4.97 -24.12 -0.14
C ALA A 58 -5.10 -23.18 -1.35
N VAL A 59 -5.33 -23.70 -2.56
CA VAL A 59 -5.62 -22.86 -3.75
C VAL A 59 -6.99 -22.22 -3.63
N ALA A 60 -8.00 -23.00 -3.21
CA ALA A 60 -9.35 -22.49 -3.01
C ALA A 60 -9.36 -21.36 -1.97
N LEU A 61 -8.66 -21.55 -0.84
CA LEU A 61 -8.51 -20.53 0.20
C LEU A 61 -7.83 -19.26 -0.32
N LEU A 62 -6.76 -19.40 -1.11
CA LEU A 62 -6.09 -18.25 -1.74
C LEU A 62 -7.01 -17.48 -2.69
N GLN A 63 -7.79 -18.20 -3.50
CA GLN A 63 -8.71 -17.60 -4.47
C GLN A 63 -9.86 -16.88 -3.78
N GLU A 64 -10.47 -17.50 -2.77
CA GLU A 64 -11.53 -16.90 -1.96
C GLU A 64 -11.09 -15.56 -1.33
N HIS A 65 -9.83 -15.46 -0.92
CA HIS A 65 -9.28 -14.25 -0.31
C HIS A 65 -8.70 -13.24 -1.32
N ALA A 66 -8.74 -13.53 -2.62
CA ALA A 66 -8.23 -12.65 -3.68
C ALA A 66 -9.23 -11.54 -4.03
N ILE A 67 -8.74 -10.38 -4.47
CA ILE A 67 -9.56 -9.21 -4.76
C ILE A 67 -10.61 -9.45 -5.86
N ASP A 68 -10.31 -10.34 -6.82
CA ASP A 68 -11.21 -10.67 -7.92
C ASP A 68 -12.44 -11.49 -7.45
N HIS A 69 -12.45 -11.95 -6.19
CA HIS A 69 -13.56 -12.63 -5.52
C HIS A 69 -14.27 -11.73 -4.49
N ASP A 70 -14.22 -10.40 -4.68
CA ASP A 70 -14.80 -9.39 -3.77
C ASP A 70 -14.26 -9.45 -2.33
N SER A 71 -13.03 -9.99 -2.16
CA SER A 71 -12.32 -10.01 -0.89
C SER A 71 -11.65 -8.67 -0.56
N LEU A 72 -11.27 -8.51 0.71
CA LEU A 72 -10.62 -7.34 1.28
C LEU A 72 -9.10 -7.27 1.01
N SER A 73 -8.49 -8.35 0.52
CA SER A 73 -7.04 -8.40 0.28
C SER A 73 -6.66 -7.79 -1.06
N ASN A 74 -5.58 -7.01 -1.11
CA ASN A 74 -5.07 -6.39 -2.35
C ASN A 74 -4.16 -7.31 -3.17
N TYR A 75 -4.64 -8.50 -3.56
CA TYR A 75 -3.91 -9.37 -4.49
C TYR A 75 -4.83 -10.12 -5.45
N THR A 76 -4.26 -10.50 -6.60
CA THR A 76 -4.89 -11.39 -7.59
C THR A 76 -4.17 -12.75 -7.61
N VAL A 77 -4.86 -13.81 -8.06
CA VAL A 77 -4.28 -15.16 -8.17
C VAL A 77 -4.22 -15.59 -9.63
N ARG A 78 -3.08 -16.12 -10.05
CA ARG A 78 -2.86 -16.71 -11.38
C ARG A 78 -2.30 -18.11 -11.23
N THR A 79 -2.80 -19.04 -12.04
CA THR A 79 -2.28 -20.42 -12.08
C THR A 79 -1.46 -20.64 -13.34
N ILE A 80 -0.31 -21.29 -13.22
CA ILE A 80 0.55 -21.71 -14.33
C ILE A 80 0.68 -23.23 -14.31
N ASP A 81 0.30 -23.87 -15.42
CA ASP A 81 0.57 -25.29 -15.64
C ASP A 81 1.96 -25.50 -16.25
N LEU A 82 2.87 -26.04 -15.44
CA LEU A 82 4.26 -26.35 -15.76
C LEU A 82 4.40 -27.57 -16.70
N SER A 83 3.30 -28.25 -17.05
CA SER A 83 3.28 -29.27 -18.10
C SER A 83 3.30 -28.68 -19.51
N THR A 84 2.91 -27.40 -19.65
CA THR A 84 2.92 -26.68 -20.93
C THR A 84 4.32 -26.19 -21.28
N PRO A 85 4.66 -25.98 -22.58
CA PRO A 85 5.95 -25.41 -22.96
C PRO A 85 6.24 -24.04 -22.33
N ALA A 86 5.22 -23.19 -22.21
CA ALA A 86 5.36 -21.88 -21.57
C ALA A 86 5.59 -22.00 -20.06
N GLY A 87 4.88 -22.92 -19.39
CA GLY A 87 5.06 -23.19 -17.97
C GLY A 87 6.42 -23.83 -17.66
N ALA A 88 6.90 -24.76 -18.50
CA ALA A 88 8.23 -25.35 -18.36
C ALA A 88 9.34 -24.29 -18.42
N ARG A 89 9.23 -23.33 -19.36
CA ARG A 89 10.15 -22.18 -19.43
C ARG A 89 10.04 -21.29 -18.19
N TYR A 90 8.83 -21.00 -17.72
CA TYR A 90 8.64 -20.23 -16.47
C TYR A 90 9.30 -20.91 -15.26
N ALA A 91 9.19 -22.24 -15.15
CA ALA A 91 9.84 -23.00 -14.09
C ALA A 91 11.37 -22.92 -14.17
N GLU A 92 11.95 -22.98 -15.37
CA GLU A 92 13.40 -22.83 -15.58
C GLU A 92 13.87 -21.41 -15.23
N GLU A 93 13.15 -20.37 -15.69
CA GLU A 93 13.49 -18.96 -15.44
C GLU A 93 13.39 -18.54 -13.96
N ASN A 94 12.63 -19.29 -13.15
CA ASN A 94 12.37 -18.97 -11.74
C ASN A 94 12.85 -20.08 -10.78
N ASP A 95 13.71 -21.00 -11.26
CA ASP A 95 14.30 -22.11 -10.47
C ASP A 95 13.27 -22.97 -9.70
N ILE A 96 12.09 -23.20 -10.29
CA ILE A 96 11.02 -23.98 -9.68
C ILE A 96 11.28 -25.47 -9.87
N THR A 97 11.80 -26.11 -8.84
CA THR A 97 12.17 -27.54 -8.84
C THR A 97 11.12 -28.46 -8.21
N THR A 98 10.14 -27.90 -7.48
CA THR A 98 9.08 -28.65 -6.79
C THR A 98 7.71 -28.06 -7.08
N THR A 99 6.66 -28.88 -6.97
CA THR A 99 5.27 -28.48 -7.19
C THR A 99 4.35 -29.14 -6.15
N PRO A 100 3.25 -28.50 -5.74
CA PRO A 100 2.83 -27.16 -6.16
C PRO A 100 3.67 -26.04 -5.51
N TRP A 101 3.85 -24.93 -6.23
CA TRP A 101 4.71 -23.81 -5.84
C TRP A 101 3.92 -22.50 -5.78
N LEU A 102 4.24 -21.64 -4.82
CA LEU A 102 3.60 -20.36 -4.57
C LEU A 102 4.65 -19.25 -4.68
N ALA A 103 4.35 -18.23 -5.48
CA ALA A 103 5.19 -17.04 -5.61
C ALA A 103 4.34 -15.78 -5.50
N LEU A 104 4.81 -14.80 -4.72
CA LEU A 104 4.21 -13.49 -4.54
C LEU A 104 5.09 -12.45 -5.24
N TYR A 105 4.49 -11.62 -6.08
CA TYR A 105 5.18 -10.54 -6.81
C TYR A 105 4.62 -9.19 -6.42
N TYR A 106 5.50 -8.17 -6.42
CA TYR A 106 5.10 -6.79 -6.22
C TYR A 106 4.09 -6.35 -7.29
N PRO A 107 3.24 -5.35 -6.97
CA PRO A 107 2.33 -4.78 -7.95
C PRO A 107 3.05 -4.25 -9.19
N SER A 108 2.46 -4.44 -10.37
CA SER A 108 3.05 -4.03 -11.65
C SER A 108 3.29 -2.52 -11.78
N HIS A 109 2.49 -1.71 -11.06
CA HIS A 109 2.56 -0.25 -11.03
C HIS A 109 3.46 0.30 -9.91
N ALA A 110 4.00 -0.57 -9.04
CA ALA A 110 4.96 -0.15 -8.03
C ALA A 110 6.31 0.21 -8.69
N ASN A 111 7.06 1.11 -8.04
CA ASN A 111 8.41 1.47 -8.48
C ASN A 111 9.41 0.32 -8.25
N VAL A 112 9.08 -0.60 -7.35
CA VAL A 112 9.77 -1.89 -7.18
C VAL A 112 9.08 -2.95 -8.02
N ARG A 113 9.87 -3.86 -8.59
CA ARG A 113 9.36 -4.97 -9.40
C ARG A 113 10.03 -6.27 -8.98
N GLY A 114 9.34 -7.37 -9.25
CA GLY A 114 9.90 -8.70 -9.10
C GLY A 114 9.28 -9.48 -7.95
N LEU A 115 9.99 -10.53 -7.56
CA LEU A 115 9.56 -11.49 -6.57
C LEU A 115 9.67 -10.90 -5.16
N VAL A 116 8.58 -10.95 -4.41
CA VAL A 116 8.54 -10.63 -2.98
C VAL A 116 8.97 -11.85 -2.17
N TRP A 117 8.32 -12.98 -2.43
CA TRP A 117 8.50 -14.19 -1.66
C TRP A 117 8.07 -15.42 -2.48
N GLN A 118 8.72 -16.57 -2.25
CA GLN A 118 8.26 -17.84 -2.82
C GLN A 118 8.51 -19.03 -1.90
N GLY A 119 7.73 -20.10 -2.11
CA GLY A 119 7.91 -21.37 -1.42
C GLY A 119 6.91 -22.43 -1.87
N PRO A 120 6.94 -23.63 -1.26
CA PRO A 120 5.95 -24.66 -1.53
C PRO A 120 4.53 -24.17 -1.26
N LEU A 121 3.57 -24.52 -2.12
CA LEU A 121 2.17 -24.29 -1.82
C LEU A 121 1.71 -25.28 -0.75
N ASN A 122 1.38 -24.77 0.43
CA ASN A 122 0.79 -25.51 1.53
C ASN A 122 -0.05 -24.56 2.39
N GLU A 123 -0.90 -25.11 3.25
CA GLU A 123 -1.82 -24.36 4.11
C GLU A 123 -1.09 -23.32 5.00
N THR A 124 0.11 -23.65 5.50
CA THR A 124 0.89 -22.75 6.36
C THR A 124 1.33 -21.50 5.59
N ASN A 125 1.87 -21.67 4.38
CA ASN A 125 2.34 -20.57 3.55
C ASN A 125 1.17 -19.72 3.03
N VAL A 126 0.03 -20.34 2.71
CA VAL A 126 -1.19 -19.62 2.34
C VAL A 126 -1.69 -18.76 3.50
N LYS A 127 -1.77 -19.32 4.71
CA LYS A 127 -2.18 -18.57 5.90
C LYS A 127 -1.25 -17.40 6.20
N ARG A 128 0.07 -17.57 6.07
CA ARG A 128 1.06 -16.48 6.22
C ARG A 128 0.97 -15.42 5.13
N LEU A 129 0.57 -15.80 3.92
CA LEU A 129 0.36 -14.85 2.84
C LEU A 129 -0.84 -13.98 3.14
N ILE A 130 -1.97 -14.58 3.54
CA ILE A 130 -3.22 -13.88 3.82
C ILE A 130 -3.10 -13.06 5.12
N HIS A 131 -2.55 -13.65 6.19
CA HIS A 131 -2.51 -13.07 7.53
C HIS A 131 -1.08 -12.80 8.00
N SER A 132 -0.88 -11.59 8.53
CA SER A 132 0.32 -11.19 9.27
C SER A 132 -0.15 -10.38 10.47
N PRO A 133 0.25 -10.74 11.71
CA PRO A 133 -0.08 -10.00 12.91
C PRO A 133 0.18 -8.49 12.80
N ALA A 134 1.32 -8.09 12.27
CA ALA A 134 1.70 -6.69 12.09
C ALA A 134 0.82 -5.99 11.05
N ARG A 135 0.50 -6.63 9.91
CA ARG A 135 -0.40 -6.03 8.91
C ARG A 135 -1.83 -5.85 9.44
N THR A 136 -2.31 -6.81 10.22
CA THR A 136 -3.61 -6.71 10.92
C THR A 136 -3.59 -5.55 11.91
N ALA A 137 -2.58 -5.48 12.78
CA ALA A 137 -2.45 -4.40 13.75
C ALA A 137 -2.32 -3.01 13.08
N VAL A 138 -1.57 -2.90 11.98
CA VAL A 138 -1.49 -1.68 11.19
C VAL A 138 -2.86 -1.25 10.69
N ALA A 139 -3.61 -2.16 10.08
CA ALA A 139 -4.94 -1.84 9.55
C ALA A 139 -5.90 -1.37 10.66
N GLU A 140 -5.97 -2.12 11.76
CA GLU A 140 -6.82 -1.80 12.91
C GLU A 140 -6.51 -0.40 13.47
N LYS A 141 -5.23 -0.08 13.62
CA LYS A 141 -4.77 1.19 14.20
C LYS A 141 -5.01 2.38 13.26
N LEU A 142 -4.73 2.22 11.97
CA LEU A 142 -5.01 3.26 10.97
C LEU A 142 -6.52 3.54 10.86
N LEU A 143 -7.36 2.50 10.91
CA LEU A 143 -8.82 2.63 10.94
C LEU A 143 -9.32 3.27 12.25
N ALA A 144 -8.64 3.03 13.37
CA ALA A 144 -8.92 3.66 14.65
C ALA A 144 -8.50 5.14 14.73
N GLY A 145 -7.85 5.68 13.69
CA GLY A 145 -7.53 7.10 13.57
C GLY A 145 -6.06 7.45 13.80
N GLU A 146 -5.16 6.47 13.92
CA GLU A 146 -3.72 6.74 13.88
C GLU A 146 -3.35 7.40 12.54
N VAL A 147 -2.57 8.48 12.59
CA VAL A 147 -2.12 9.19 11.37
C VAL A 147 -1.14 8.33 10.59
N ALA A 148 -0.25 7.64 11.29
CA ALA A 148 0.66 6.66 10.73
C ALA A 148 1.11 5.64 11.78
N MET A 149 1.36 4.43 11.30
CA MET A 149 2.01 3.34 12.04
C MET A 149 3.48 3.25 11.61
N TRP A 150 4.39 3.10 12.56
CA TRP A 150 5.80 2.92 12.28
C TRP A 150 6.18 1.46 12.50
N LEU A 151 6.56 0.76 11.43
CA LEU A 151 7.04 -0.62 11.53
C LEU A 151 8.53 -0.60 11.83
N PHE A 152 8.92 -1.01 13.04
CA PHE A 152 10.31 -1.11 13.49
C PHE A 152 10.81 -2.54 13.29
N ILE A 153 11.70 -2.75 12.33
CA ILE A 153 12.37 -4.04 12.10
C ILE A 153 13.65 -4.07 12.92
N GLU A 154 13.76 -5.05 13.81
CA GLU A 154 14.95 -5.27 14.64
C GLU A 154 16.17 -5.67 13.80
N SER A 155 17.36 -5.34 14.28
CA SER A 155 18.63 -5.80 13.68
C SER A 155 19.08 -7.14 14.23
N GLY A 156 18.61 -7.52 15.42
CA GLY A 156 19.14 -8.65 16.19
C GLY A 156 20.31 -8.25 17.09
N ASP A 157 20.75 -6.99 17.09
CA ASP A 157 21.62 -6.42 18.11
C ASP A 157 20.78 -5.58 19.10
N PRO A 158 20.52 -6.10 20.32
CA PRO A 158 19.68 -5.42 21.30
C PRO A 158 20.13 -3.99 21.62
N LYS A 159 21.44 -3.70 21.59
CA LYS A 159 21.95 -2.37 21.92
C LYS A 159 21.62 -1.34 20.83
N LYS A 160 21.67 -1.76 19.58
CA LYS A 160 21.28 -0.91 18.44
C LYS A 160 19.77 -0.72 18.42
N ASP A 161 19.04 -1.82 18.60
CA ASP A 161 17.58 -1.83 18.58
C ASP A 161 16.99 -0.98 19.70
N ASP A 162 17.46 -1.14 20.95
CA ASP A 162 17.01 -0.34 22.09
C ASP A 162 17.27 1.16 21.89
N ARG A 163 18.43 1.52 21.34
CA ARG A 163 18.78 2.91 21.06
C ARG A 163 17.85 3.50 20.01
N ALA A 164 17.69 2.83 18.87
CA ALA A 164 16.86 3.31 17.77
C ALA A 164 15.38 3.38 18.17
N ARG A 165 14.86 2.35 18.85
CA ARG A 165 13.49 2.31 19.35
C ARG A 165 13.20 3.46 20.30
N LYS A 166 14.11 3.75 21.22
CA LYS A 166 13.95 4.90 22.13
C LYS A 166 13.85 6.22 21.36
N ILE A 167 14.67 6.42 20.34
CA ILE A 167 14.61 7.63 19.49
C ILE A 167 13.24 7.71 18.79
N VAL A 168 12.79 6.61 18.17
CA VAL A 168 11.49 6.55 17.48
C VAL A 168 10.36 6.87 18.47
N GLN A 169 10.22 6.10 19.55
CA GLN A 169 9.15 6.27 20.54
C GLN A 169 9.06 7.71 21.07
N GLN A 170 10.19 8.26 21.53
CA GLN A 170 10.23 9.60 22.11
C GLN A 170 9.91 10.68 21.07
N THR A 171 10.34 10.48 19.83
CA THR A 171 10.06 11.43 18.74
C THR A 171 8.60 11.37 18.31
N LEU A 172 7.99 10.18 18.23
CA LEU A 172 6.57 10.03 17.92
C LEU A 172 5.69 10.67 18.99
N GLU A 173 6.01 10.46 20.27
CA GLU A 173 5.31 11.12 21.39
C GLU A 173 5.43 12.65 21.34
N ARG A 174 6.60 13.17 20.96
CA ARG A 174 6.81 14.61 20.77
C ARG A 174 6.00 15.12 19.57
N ALA A 175 6.07 14.43 18.44
CA ALA A 175 5.39 14.79 17.22
C ALA A 175 3.87 14.81 17.40
N ALA A 176 3.29 13.83 18.10
CA ALA A 176 1.86 13.80 18.41
C ALA A 176 1.39 15.02 19.25
N LYS A 177 2.27 15.57 20.11
CA LYS A 177 1.97 16.75 20.92
C LYS A 177 2.12 18.06 20.15
N GLU A 178 3.16 18.14 19.32
CA GLU A 178 3.59 19.39 18.67
C GLU A 178 2.95 19.60 17.29
N LEU A 179 2.73 18.53 16.53
CA LEU A 179 2.19 18.64 15.18
C LEU A 179 0.69 18.89 15.24
N LYS A 180 0.25 19.78 14.36
CA LYS A 180 -1.14 20.07 14.07
C LYS A 180 -1.35 19.94 12.59
N ILE A 181 -2.54 19.51 12.20
CA ILE A 181 -2.97 19.65 10.82
C ILE A 181 -3.00 21.15 10.54
N PRO A 182 -2.34 21.64 9.47
CA PRO A 182 -2.35 23.07 9.22
C PRO A 182 -3.79 23.55 8.95
N SER A 183 -4.03 24.85 8.92
CA SER A 183 -5.36 25.43 8.61
C SER A 183 -5.49 25.92 7.16
N THR A 184 -4.44 25.76 6.37
CA THR A 184 -4.36 26.29 5.00
C THR A 184 -3.67 25.30 4.06
N GLY A 185 -4.43 24.70 3.15
CA GLY A 185 -3.97 23.81 2.09
C GLY A 185 -3.65 24.55 0.80
N VAL A 186 -3.40 23.80 -0.28
CA VAL A 186 -3.17 24.33 -1.63
C VAL A 186 -4.04 23.61 -2.65
N ASP A 187 -4.57 24.33 -3.64
CA ASP A 187 -5.25 23.73 -4.79
C ASP A 187 -4.28 23.20 -5.84
N ILE A 188 -4.84 22.61 -6.91
CA ILE A 188 -4.06 22.08 -8.04
C ILE A 188 -3.25 23.15 -8.79
N ASP A 189 -3.66 24.42 -8.68
CA ASP A 189 -3.00 25.57 -9.29
C ASP A 189 -2.02 26.24 -8.31
N GLY A 190 -1.88 25.72 -7.08
CA GLY A 190 -1.00 26.21 -6.02
C GLY A 190 -1.57 27.38 -5.21
N ASN A 191 -2.86 27.71 -5.35
CA ASN A 191 -3.50 28.75 -4.56
C ASN A 191 -3.85 28.23 -3.15
N ALA A 192 -3.73 29.09 -2.15
CA ALA A 192 -4.08 28.74 -0.78
C ALA A 192 -5.60 28.51 -0.62
N ILE A 193 -5.97 27.44 0.07
CA ILE A 193 -7.36 27.14 0.46
C ILE A 193 -7.44 27.02 1.97
N GLU A 194 -8.48 27.60 2.57
CA GLU A 194 -8.78 27.41 3.99
C GLU A 194 -9.28 25.99 4.27
N VAL A 195 -8.79 25.38 5.34
CA VAL A 195 -9.23 24.05 5.77
C VAL A 195 -9.82 24.09 7.16
N THR A 196 -11.06 23.62 7.26
CA THR A 196 -11.85 23.59 8.50
C THR A 196 -12.04 22.19 9.04
N ASP A 197 -12.13 21.18 8.18
CA ASP A 197 -12.69 19.87 8.57
C ASP A 197 -11.71 18.99 9.38
N PHE A 198 -10.42 19.31 9.36
CA PHE A 198 -9.36 18.52 10.00
C PHE A 198 -8.44 19.33 10.91
N VAL A 199 -8.67 20.64 11.07
CA VAL A 199 -7.77 21.52 11.83
C VAL A 199 -7.67 21.11 13.31
N ASP A 200 -8.75 20.56 13.86
CA ASP A 200 -8.82 20.06 15.24
C ASP A 200 -8.51 18.56 15.36
N TYR A 201 -8.11 17.90 14.26
CA TYR A 201 -7.78 16.47 14.29
C TYR A 201 -6.58 16.23 15.22
N VAL A 202 -6.76 15.33 16.17
CA VAL A 202 -5.70 14.97 17.12
C VAL A 202 -4.73 14.03 16.43
N VAL A 203 -3.47 14.45 16.34
CA VAL A 203 -2.42 13.66 15.70
C VAL A 203 -1.94 12.58 16.64
N HIS A 204 -2.09 11.32 16.22
CA HIS A 204 -1.58 10.14 16.91
C HIS A 204 -0.66 9.36 15.98
N PHE A 205 0.40 8.80 16.55
CA PHE A 205 1.32 7.87 15.91
C PHE A 205 1.59 6.73 16.86
N ASP A 206 1.80 5.54 16.31
CA ASP A 206 2.15 4.35 17.09
C ASP A 206 3.23 3.54 16.35
N VAL A 207 3.91 2.65 17.06
CA VAL A 207 5.02 1.84 16.55
C VAL A 207 4.77 0.36 16.83
N ILE A 208 5.07 -0.49 15.85
CA ILE A 208 5.01 -1.95 15.99
C ILE A 208 6.40 -2.50 15.74
N ASP A 209 6.89 -3.28 16.70
CA ASP A 209 8.17 -3.96 16.60
C ASP A 209 8.02 -5.32 15.91
N ILE A 210 8.95 -5.62 15.01
CA ILE A 210 8.99 -6.86 14.25
C ILE A 210 10.41 -7.43 14.34
N ALA A 211 10.52 -8.62 14.92
CA ALA A 211 11.79 -9.34 14.93
C ALA A 211 12.15 -9.77 13.50
N ARG A 212 13.42 -9.59 13.12
CA ARG A 212 13.90 -9.88 11.75
C ARG A 212 13.79 -11.36 11.35
N ASP A 213 13.72 -12.25 12.33
CA ASP A 213 13.57 -13.70 12.15
C ASP A 213 12.15 -14.21 12.49
N ASP A 214 11.17 -13.32 12.65
CA ASP A 214 9.80 -13.71 12.95
C ASP A 214 9.19 -14.49 11.77
N SER A 215 9.03 -15.80 11.99
CA SER A 215 8.47 -16.72 10.99
C SER A 215 7.01 -16.44 10.64
N THR A 216 6.26 -15.71 11.47
CA THR A 216 4.89 -15.29 11.19
C THR A 216 4.83 -14.05 10.31
N GLU A 217 5.91 -13.26 10.27
CA GLU A 217 6.03 -12.03 9.50
C GLU A 217 6.91 -12.16 8.25
N MET A 218 7.43 -13.36 7.96
CA MET A 218 8.43 -13.59 6.90
C MET A 218 8.07 -13.00 5.53
N ILE A 219 6.78 -13.02 5.14
CA ILE A 219 6.31 -12.46 3.86
C ILE A 219 6.27 -10.93 3.92
N LEU A 220 5.83 -10.35 5.05
CA LEU A 220 5.89 -8.91 5.28
C LEU A 220 7.34 -8.41 5.29
N LEU A 221 8.22 -9.10 6.02
CA LEU A 221 9.64 -8.79 6.10
C LEU A 221 10.28 -8.86 4.71
N SER A 222 9.95 -9.87 3.91
CA SER A 222 10.45 -9.96 2.53
C SER A 222 9.94 -8.80 1.66
N ALA A 223 8.68 -8.38 1.84
CA ALA A 223 8.12 -7.22 1.13
C ALA A 223 8.76 -5.88 1.53
N LEU A 224 9.09 -5.69 2.81
CA LEU A 224 9.74 -4.48 3.30
C LEU A 224 11.23 -4.46 2.93
N LEU A 225 11.97 -5.55 3.18
CA LEU A 225 13.39 -5.62 2.86
C LEU A 225 13.64 -5.66 1.34
N GLY A 226 12.70 -6.14 0.55
CA GLY A 226 12.79 -6.10 -0.91
C GLY A 226 12.33 -4.77 -1.54
N SER A 227 11.78 -3.82 -0.75
CA SER A 227 11.18 -2.60 -1.32
C SER A 227 12.21 -1.62 -1.88
N GLU A 228 13.45 -1.70 -1.38
CA GLU A 228 14.58 -0.89 -1.82
C GLU A 228 15.78 -1.83 -2.04
N PRO A 229 16.57 -1.63 -3.12
CA PRO A 229 17.53 -2.63 -3.60
C PRO A 229 18.70 -2.89 -2.63
N ASP A 230 18.98 -1.97 -1.70
CA ASP A 230 20.10 -2.03 -0.78
C ASP A 230 19.74 -2.54 0.62
N LEU A 231 18.45 -2.53 1.00
CA LEU A 231 17.99 -2.93 2.34
C LEU A 231 18.44 -4.32 2.80
N PRO A 232 18.43 -5.37 1.95
CA PRO A 232 18.83 -6.71 2.38
C PRO A 232 20.30 -6.82 2.83
N PHE A 233 21.14 -5.82 2.52
CA PHE A 233 22.57 -5.82 2.84
C PHE A 233 22.90 -5.12 4.16
N TYR A 234 21.91 -4.59 4.89
CA TYR A 234 22.13 -3.92 6.17
C TYR A 234 21.64 -4.77 7.36
N ASP A 235 22.55 -4.98 8.30
CA ASP A 235 22.30 -5.54 9.64
C ASP A 235 22.09 -4.41 10.68
N GLU A 236 21.15 -3.52 10.36
CA GLU A 236 20.81 -2.34 11.16
C GLU A 236 19.31 -2.29 11.46
N PRO A 237 18.87 -1.66 12.56
CA PRO A 237 17.46 -1.44 12.80
C PRO A 237 16.89 -0.58 11.67
N MET A 238 15.67 -0.88 11.26
CA MET A 238 14.98 -0.17 10.18
C MET A 238 13.61 0.26 10.67
N VAL A 239 13.15 1.43 10.24
CA VAL A 239 11.79 1.87 10.53
C VAL A 239 11.08 2.39 9.28
N PHE A 240 9.87 1.91 9.06
CA PHE A 240 9.03 2.24 7.90
C PHE A 240 7.76 2.96 8.39
N PRO A 241 7.55 4.23 8.01
CA PRO A 241 6.25 4.89 8.22
C PRO A 241 5.20 4.29 7.29
N VAL A 242 4.03 3.94 7.82
CA VAL A 242 2.91 3.35 7.09
C VAL A 242 1.65 4.17 7.36
N PHE A 243 0.96 4.61 6.31
CA PHE A 243 -0.25 5.43 6.45
C PHE A 243 -1.30 5.12 5.37
N GLY A 244 -2.48 5.72 5.49
CA GLY A 244 -3.56 5.51 4.54
C GLY A 244 -4.01 4.04 4.53
N ARG A 245 -4.18 3.45 3.35
CA ARG A 245 -4.50 2.02 3.20
C ARG A 245 -3.27 1.10 3.18
N GLY A 246 -2.27 1.41 4.03
CA GLY A 246 -1.04 0.63 4.12
C GLY A 246 0.09 1.06 3.19
N ARG A 247 0.20 2.35 2.85
CA ARG A 247 1.35 2.91 2.11
C ARG A 247 2.56 2.97 3.03
N ALA A 248 3.53 2.07 2.85
CA ALA A 248 4.82 2.09 3.52
C ALA A 248 5.80 3.00 2.76
N LEU A 249 6.31 4.04 3.42
CA LEU A 249 7.36 4.91 2.90
C LEU A 249 8.73 4.22 3.00
N HIS A 250 9.77 4.85 2.44
CA HIS A 250 11.13 4.34 2.46
C HIS A 250 11.66 4.18 3.90
N ALA A 251 12.55 3.22 4.09
CA ALA A 251 13.13 2.90 5.37
C ALA A 251 14.02 4.05 5.87
N ILE A 252 13.98 4.27 7.19
CA ILE A 252 15.03 4.96 7.91
C ILE A 252 15.88 3.89 8.61
N ILE A 253 17.19 3.86 8.35
CA ILE A 253 18.06 2.73 8.69
C ILE A 253 19.18 3.18 9.64
N GLY A 254 19.46 2.40 10.68
CA GLY A 254 20.63 2.56 11.55
C GLY A 254 20.82 3.99 12.06
N ASP A 255 21.99 4.57 11.79
CA ASP A 255 22.32 5.95 12.20
C ASP A 255 21.44 7.03 11.54
N GLY A 256 20.69 6.69 10.49
CA GLY A 256 19.66 7.56 9.91
C GLY A 256 18.45 7.75 10.82
N ILE A 257 18.23 6.85 11.78
CA ILE A 257 17.16 6.91 12.78
C ILE A 257 17.52 7.96 13.82
N THR A 258 17.27 9.21 13.46
CA THR A 258 17.47 10.39 14.32
C THR A 258 16.13 11.04 14.65
N GLU A 259 16.08 11.82 15.74
CA GLU A 259 14.88 12.61 16.07
C GLU A 259 14.44 13.50 14.91
N LYS A 260 15.39 14.10 14.18
CA LYS A 260 15.08 14.96 13.05
C LYS A 260 14.40 14.18 11.93
N THR A 261 14.97 13.04 11.53
CA THR A 261 14.44 12.25 10.41
C THR A 261 13.04 11.71 10.73
N VAL A 262 12.84 11.16 11.94
CA VAL A 262 11.54 10.63 12.37
C VAL A 262 10.50 11.76 12.45
N PHE A 263 10.84 12.90 13.06
CA PHE A 263 9.92 14.04 13.16
C PHE A 263 9.57 14.63 11.80
N ASP A 264 10.53 14.74 10.88
CA ASP A 264 10.29 15.20 9.51
C ASP A 264 9.37 14.24 8.75
N GLY A 265 9.47 12.92 9.00
CA GLY A 265 8.54 11.91 8.50
C GLY A 265 7.11 12.15 9.00
N CYS A 266 6.92 12.31 10.31
CA CYS A 266 5.64 12.67 10.91
C CYS A 266 5.06 13.95 10.28
N ARG A 267 5.87 15.01 10.21
CA ARG A 267 5.46 16.30 9.63
C ARG A 267 4.98 16.14 8.19
N SER A 268 5.70 15.36 7.39
CA SER A 268 5.37 15.14 5.98
C SER A 268 4.04 14.40 5.81
N ILE A 269 3.74 13.42 6.65
CA ILE A 269 2.48 12.67 6.62
C ILE A 269 1.30 13.51 7.12
N THR A 270 1.54 14.42 8.07
CA THR A 270 0.51 15.39 8.54
C THR A 270 0.32 16.59 7.61
N ALA A 271 1.21 16.78 6.64
CA ALA A 271 1.15 17.90 5.72
C ALA A 271 0.03 17.75 4.69
N TRP A 272 -0.22 18.84 3.96
CA TRP A 272 -1.23 18.83 2.92
C TRP A 272 -0.84 18.00 1.72
N CYS A 273 -1.89 17.44 1.15
CA CYS A 273 -1.84 16.83 -0.14
C CYS A 273 -1.72 17.94 -1.22
N SER A 274 -0.53 18.16 -1.77
CA SER A 274 -0.41 18.73 -3.14
C SER A 274 -0.76 17.67 -4.20
N CYS A 275 -0.98 16.42 -3.78
CA CYS A 275 -0.80 15.24 -4.60
C CYS A 275 -2.04 14.32 -4.54
N GLU A 276 -3.08 14.61 -5.31
CA GLU A 276 -4.04 13.55 -5.69
C GLU A 276 -3.32 12.34 -6.34
N ILE A 277 -2.08 12.56 -6.77
CA ILE A 277 -1.20 11.59 -7.39
C ILE A 277 -0.46 10.78 -6.32
N LYS A 278 -1.05 9.64 -5.94
CA LYS A 278 -0.41 8.57 -5.16
C LYS A 278 1.04 8.29 -5.60
N ALA A 279 1.30 8.29 -6.92
CA ALA A 279 2.62 8.03 -7.48
C ALA A 279 3.72 9.05 -7.12
N GLN A 280 3.38 10.23 -6.61
CA GLN A 280 4.35 11.22 -6.10
C GLN A 280 4.78 10.95 -4.65
N ASN A 281 4.10 10.05 -3.95
CA ASN A 281 4.51 9.62 -2.63
C ASN A 281 5.43 8.41 -2.78
N PRO A 282 6.62 8.41 -2.18
CA PRO A 282 7.57 7.32 -2.35
C PRO A 282 7.08 6.03 -1.64
N GLY A 283 7.79 4.92 -1.85
CA GLY A 283 7.51 3.64 -1.19
C GLY A 283 6.53 2.70 -1.91
N ILE A 284 5.95 1.78 -1.14
CA ILE A 284 5.13 0.66 -1.62
C ILE A 284 3.84 0.53 -0.81
N ASP A 285 2.84 -0.12 -1.39
CA ASP A 285 1.66 -0.52 -0.62
C ASP A 285 1.90 -1.91 -0.03
N LEU A 286 1.52 -2.12 1.23
CA LEU A 286 1.60 -3.43 1.88
C LEU A 286 0.46 -4.34 1.40
N LEU A 287 0.69 -5.65 1.45
CA LEU A 287 -0.34 -6.65 1.22
C LEU A 287 -1.28 -6.74 2.44
N ILE A 288 -2.36 -5.96 2.49
CA ILE A 288 -3.26 -5.93 3.66
C ILE A 288 -4.65 -6.44 3.27
N SER A 289 -5.23 -7.27 4.13
CA SER A 289 -6.64 -7.65 4.10
C SER A 289 -7.38 -6.88 5.18
N ALA A 290 -8.13 -5.86 4.79
CA ALA A 290 -8.88 -5.02 5.71
C ALA A 290 -10.07 -4.35 5.02
N ASP A 291 -11.14 -4.13 5.80
CA ASP A 291 -12.28 -3.34 5.35
C ASP A 291 -11.94 -1.86 5.53
N TRP A 292 -11.64 -1.20 4.41
CA TRP A 292 -11.31 0.23 4.37
C TRP A 292 -12.53 1.13 4.11
N SER A 293 -13.75 0.58 4.21
CA SER A 293 -15.01 1.31 3.95
C SER A 293 -15.49 2.17 5.12
#